data_AF-A0A7C6D5K1-F1
#
_entry.id   AF-A0A7C6D5K1-F1
#
_cell.length_a   1.000
_cell.length_b   1.000
_cell.length_c   1.000
_cell.angle_alpha   90.00
_cell.angle_beta   90.00
_cell.angle_gamma   90.00
#
_symmetry.space_group_name_H-M   'P 1'
#
loop_
_entity.id
_entity.type
_entity.pdbx_description
1 polymer ?
#
loop_
_entity_poly.entity_id
_entity_poly.type
_entity_poly.pdbx_seq_one_letter_code
_entity_poly.pdbx_strand_id
1 'polypeptide(L)'
;MVARSFRLTWVFLLRIWILSCLVVQWRVGRTESRLENISYGIKVLFEDNHILMTYKPAGILSQEDATGDPDMLTVLKEYLKIKYNKPGNVYLGLVHRLDRPVGGLMVFAKTTKAASRICEQIRNRTVEKYYRACVRGEIRPEKGTLKGTIVKDTSLNRARLTDNLTDKDGKEAELDYQLV
;
A
#
# COMPACT_ATOMS: atom_id res chain seq x y z
N MET A 1 -41.70 -8.77 3.83
CA MET A 1 -42.34 -7.81 2.92
C MET A 1 -43.29 -6.95 3.77
N VAL A 2 -42.84 -5.78 4.22
CA VAL A 2 -43.70 -4.79 4.88
C VAL A 2 -43.33 -3.45 4.27
N ALA A 3 -44.22 -2.95 3.44
CA ALA A 3 -44.15 -1.61 2.88
C ALA A 3 -44.84 -0.65 3.84
N ARG A 4 -44.18 0.47 4.18
CA ARG A 4 -44.86 1.71 4.55
C ARG A 4 -44.14 2.88 3.89
N SER A 5 -44.90 3.58 3.06
CA SER A 5 -44.53 4.78 2.32
C SER A 5 -44.88 6.01 3.16
N PHE A 6 -44.00 7.02 3.23
CA PHE A 6 -44.36 8.42 3.46
C PHE A 6 -43.39 9.35 2.73
N ARG A 7 -43.95 10.40 2.10
CA ARG A 7 -43.34 11.35 1.16
C ARG A 7 -42.52 12.47 1.84
N LEU A 8 -41.61 13.02 1.01
CA LEU A 8 -40.94 14.34 0.99
C LEU A 8 -41.62 15.47 1.82
N THR A 9 -40.97 16.51 2.35
CA THR A 9 -39.82 17.35 1.89
C THR A 9 -39.53 18.32 3.04
N TRP A 10 -38.28 18.61 3.40
CA TRP A 10 -37.87 19.95 3.87
C TRP A 10 -36.40 20.17 3.54
N VAL A 11 -36.16 21.17 2.68
CA VAL A 11 -34.87 21.82 2.43
C VAL A 11 -34.61 22.76 3.59
N PHE A 12 -33.47 22.61 4.27
CA PHE A 12 -32.87 23.68 5.07
C PHE A 12 -31.37 23.72 4.79
N LEU A 13 -30.97 24.64 3.91
CA LEU A 13 -29.66 25.26 3.96
C LEU A 13 -29.59 26.14 5.22
N LEU A 14 -28.59 25.96 6.09
CA LEU A 14 -27.65 27.04 6.42
C LEU A 14 -26.54 26.56 7.37
N ARG A 15 -25.32 26.96 6.98
CA ARG A 15 -24.19 27.41 7.81
C ARG A 15 -23.41 26.43 8.70
N ILE A 16 -22.24 26.08 8.15
CA ILE A 16 -20.91 26.36 8.71
C ILE A 16 -20.76 26.09 10.21
N TRP A 17 -20.17 24.94 10.54
CA TRP A 17 -19.22 24.85 11.64
C TRP A 17 -17.97 24.11 11.15
N ILE A 18 -16.93 24.92 10.89
CA ILE A 18 -15.53 24.71 11.24
C ILE A 18 -14.97 23.30 10.98
N LEU A 19 -14.11 23.27 9.95
CA LEU A 19 -13.08 22.25 9.79
C LEU A 19 -12.33 22.01 11.11
N SER A 20 -12.62 20.88 11.74
CA SER A 20 -11.63 20.15 12.54
C SER A 20 -11.73 18.66 12.19
N CYS A 21 -11.69 18.37 10.89
CA CYS A 21 -11.13 17.10 10.49
C CYS A 21 -9.63 17.26 10.72
N LEU A 22 -9.18 16.79 11.88
CA LEU A 22 -7.77 16.61 12.18
C LEU A 22 -7.29 15.53 11.19
N VAL A 23 -7.04 15.96 9.95
CA VAL A 23 -6.12 15.30 9.06
C VAL A 23 -4.87 15.18 9.91
N VAL A 24 -4.56 13.97 10.35
CA VAL A 24 -3.22 13.63 10.81
C VAL A 24 -2.35 13.87 9.59
N GLN A 25 -1.93 15.11 9.43
CA GLN A 25 -0.91 15.52 8.48
C GLN A 25 0.31 14.75 8.93
N TRP A 26 0.71 13.77 8.13
CA TRP A 26 2.06 13.29 8.19
C TRP A 26 2.95 14.50 7.85
N ARG A 27 3.52 15.15 8.87
CA ARG A 27 4.57 16.16 8.70
C ARG A 27 5.81 15.42 8.22
N VAL A 28 5.86 15.09 6.93
CA VAL A 28 7.13 15.20 6.20
C VAL A 28 7.57 16.63 6.47
N GLY A 29 8.72 16.82 7.12
CA GLY A 29 9.35 18.14 7.11
C GLY A 29 9.28 18.66 5.67
N ARG A 30 8.78 19.89 5.49
CA ARG A 30 8.39 20.53 4.24
C ARG A 30 9.43 20.34 3.12
N THR A 31 9.47 19.17 2.50
CA THR A 31 10.18 18.88 1.27
C THR A 31 9.14 19.04 0.19
N GLU A 32 9.32 20.00 -0.72
CA GLU A 32 8.48 20.14 -1.91
C GLU A 32 8.48 18.83 -2.69
N SER A 33 7.51 17.95 -2.41
CA SER A 33 7.28 16.76 -3.20
C SER A 33 6.68 17.18 -4.53
N ARG A 34 7.53 17.34 -5.55
CA ARG A 34 7.05 17.45 -6.92
C ARG A 34 6.36 16.14 -7.29
N LEU A 35 5.04 16.19 -7.40
CA LEU A 35 4.24 15.06 -7.88
C LEU A 35 4.51 14.89 -9.38
N GLU A 36 5.55 14.12 -9.70
CA GLU A 36 5.86 13.75 -11.08
C GLU A 36 4.98 12.55 -11.47
N ASN A 37 4.10 12.75 -12.45
CA ASN A 37 3.30 11.67 -13.03
C ASN A 37 4.15 10.92 -14.07
N ILE A 38 4.21 9.61 -13.92
CA ILE A 38 4.85 8.67 -14.85
C ILE A 38 3.74 7.95 -15.64
N SER A 39 4.12 7.22 -16.68
CA SER A 39 3.23 6.27 -17.39
C SER A 39 2.43 5.38 -16.44
N TYR A 40 1.28 4.90 -16.91
CA TYR A 40 0.35 4.03 -16.18
C TYR A 40 -0.26 4.62 -14.89
N GLY A 41 -0.23 5.95 -14.72
CA GLY A 41 -0.82 6.62 -13.55
C GLY A 41 0.01 6.49 -12.26
N ILE A 42 1.25 6.03 -12.39
CA ILE A 42 2.23 5.97 -11.29
C ILE A 42 2.67 7.38 -10.95
N LYS A 43 2.80 7.69 -9.66
CA LYS A 43 3.26 9.03 -9.21
C LYS A 43 4.49 8.90 -8.33
N VAL A 44 5.50 9.73 -8.57
CA VAL A 44 6.61 9.89 -7.62
C VAL A 44 6.17 10.87 -6.56
N LEU A 45 6.22 10.44 -5.30
CA LEU A 45 5.82 11.25 -4.15
C LEU A 45 7.04 11.82 -3.43
N PHE A 46 8.13 11.07 -3.40
CA PHE A 46 9.37 11.51 -2.80
C PHE A 46 10.54 10.77 -3.42
N GLU A 47 11.64 11.47 -3.65
CA GLU A 47 12.86 10.91 -4.22
C GLU A 47 14.07 11.58 -3.58
N ASP A 48 14.98 10.76 -3.03
CA ASP A 48 16.29 11.22 -2.57
C ASP A 48 17.42 10.36 -3.19
N ASN A 49 18.62 10.41 -2.62
CA ASN A 49 19.78 9.64 -3.10
C ASN A 49 19.68 8.12 -2.84
N HIS A 50 18.82 7.70 -1.92
CA HIS A 50 18.77 6.35 -1.36
C HIS A 50 17.41 5.67 -1.51
N ILE A 51 16.33 6.44 -1.55
CA ILE A 51 14.94 5.99 -1.48
C ILE A 51 14.13 6.68 -2.59
N LEU A 52 13.21 5.93 -3.17
CA LEU A 52 12.18 6.41 -4.08
C LEU A 52 10.82 5.95 -3.54
N MET A 53 9.96 6.89 -3.19
CA MET A 53 8.59 6.63 -2.75
C MET A 53 7.61 6.98 -3.87
N THR A 54 6.73 6.05 -4.20
CA THR A 54 5.78 6.18 -5.28
C THR A 54 4.38 5.77 -4.86
N TYR A 55 3.39 6.29 -5.57
CA TYR A 55 2.03 5.79 -5.54
C TYR A 55 1.85 4.75 -6.64
N LYS A 56 1.51 3.52 -6.23
CA LYS A 56 1.09 2.43 -7.11
C LYS A 56 -0.42 2.52 -7.33
N PRO A 57 -0.90 2.68 -8.57
CA PRO A 57 -2.32 2.54 -8.87
C PRO A 57 -2.76 1.08 -8.77
N ALA A 58 -4.04 0.85 -8.47
CA ALA A 58 -4.63 -0.48 -8.47
C ALA A 58 -4.58 -1.08 -9.90
N GLY A 59 -4.31 -2.38 -9.99
CA GLY A 59 -4.24 -3.13 -11.26
C GLY A 59 -2.83 -3.34 -11.81
N ILE A 60 -1.85 -2.54 -11.38
CA ILE A 60 -0.44 -2.67 -11.78
C ILE A 60 0.29 -3.70 -10.91
N LEU A 61 1.31 -4.37 -11.44
CA LEU A 61 2.14 -5.32 -10.70
C LEU A 61 3.24 -4.60 -9.91
N SER A 62 3.61 -5.12 -8.74
CA SER A 62 4.78 -4.59 -8.00
C SER A 62 6.12 -5.01 -8.62
N GLN A 63 6.16 -6.20 -9.21
CA GLN A 63 7.29 -6.82 -9.87
C GLN A 63 6.74 -7.71 -10.99
N GLU A 64 7.52 -7.88 -12.06
CA GLU A 64 7.22 -8.80 -13.16
C GLU A 64 6.74 -10.19 -12.68
N ASP A 65 5.78 -10.74 -13.40
CA ASP A 65 5.29 -12.11 -13.26
C ASP A 65 5.14 -12.75 -14.65
N ALA A 66 4.56 -13.96 -14.71
CA ALA A 66 4.40 -14.70 -15.95
C ALA A 66 3.36 -14.08 -16.94
N THR A 67 2.64 -13.03 -16.55
CA THR A 67 1.62 -12.41 -17.41
C THR A 67 2.20 -11.47 -18.45
N GLY A 68 3.40 -10.92 -18.21
CA GLY A 68 4.01 -9.89 -19.06
C GLY A 68 3.37 -8.50 -18.94
N ASP A 69 2.49 -8.29 -17.96
CA ASP A 69 1.88 -7.00 -17.67
C ASP A 69 2.91 -5.98 -17.14
N PRO A 70 2.67 -4.66 -17.30
CA PRO A 70 3.55 -3.63 -16.77
C PRO A 70 3.67 -3.71 -15.24
N ASP A 71 4.90 -3.62 -14.75
CA ASP A 71 5.21 -3.62 -13.33
C ASP A 71 5.92 -2.34 -12.87
N MET A 72 5.76 -2.02 -11.60
CA MET A 72 6.36 -0.84 -10.97
C MET A 72 7.88 -0.83 -11.11
N LEU A 73 8.55 -1.96 -10.97
CA LEU A 73 10.00 -2.03 -10.90
C LEU A 73 10.63 -1.73 -12.27
N THR A 74 10.08 -2.29 -13.35
CA THR A 74 10.54 -2.01 -14.72
C THR A 74 10.25 -0.56 -15.11
N VAL A 75 9.03 -0.07 -14.87
CA VAL A 75 8.65 1.32 -15.22
C VAL A 75 9.52 2.34 -14.48
N LEU A 76 9.77 2.12 -13.18
CA LEU A 76 10.58 3.05 -12.39
C LEU A 76 12.07 2.98 -12.73
N LYS A 77 12.61 1.81 -13.11
CA LYS A 77 13.98 1.71 -13.62
C LYS A 77 14.18 2.51 -14.89
N GLU A 78 13.23 2.41 -15.84
CA GLU A 78 13.29 3.16 -17.10
C GLU A 78 13.16 4.66 -16.85
N TYR A 79 12.23 5.08 -15.99
CA TYR A 79 12.10 6.47 -15.57
C TYR A 79 13.41 7.02 -14.97
N LEU A 80 14.05 6.28 -14.05
CA LEU A 80 15.33 6.71 -13.46
C LEU A 80 16.48 6.73 -14.47
N LYS A 81 16.46 5.84 -15.46
CA LYS A 81 17.46 5.78 -16.53
C LYS A 81 17.40 7.04 -17.39
N ILE A 82 16.19 7.40 -17.84
CA ILE A 82 15.93 8.60 -18.64
C ILE A 82 16.22 9.87 -17.82
N LYS A 83 15.69 9.97 -16.60
CA LYS A 83 15.81 11.17 -15.76
C LYS A 83 17.26 11.53 -15.43
N TYR A 84 18.12 10.54 -15.20
CA TYR A 84 19.52 10.74 -14.81
C TYR A 84 20.52 10.40 -15.90
N ASN A 85 20.06 10.15 -17.13
CA ASN A 85 20.89 9.76 -18.27
C ASN A 85 21.93 8.68 -17.94
N LYS A 86 21.50 7.63 -17.21
CA LYS A 86 22.42 6.61 -16.69
C LYS A 86 22.78 5.61 -17.78
N PRO A 87 24.08 5.29 -17.98
CA PRO A 87 24.48 4.21 -18.86
C PRO A 87 24.12 2.86 -18.24
N GLY A 88 23.54 1.96 -19.04
CA GLY A 88 23.24 0.58 -18.65
C GLY A 88 21.97 0.40 -17.79
N ASN A 89 21.95 -0.67 -16.99
CA ASN A 89 20.81 -1.07 -16.18
C ASN A 89 20.80 -0.33 -14.84
N VAL A 90 19.69 0.34 -14.54
CA VAL A 90 19.51 1.04 -13.26
C VAL A 90 19.19 0.03 -12.16
N TYR A 91 19.96 0.09 -11.07
CA TYR A 91 19.62 -0.62 -9.85
C TYR A 91 18.43 0.06 -9.15
N LEU A 92 17.41 -0.75 -8.84
CA LEU A 92 16.29 -0.38 -7.99
C LEU A 92 15.86 -1.61 -7.20
N GLY A 93 15.98 -1.53 -5.87
CA GLY A 93 15.66 -2.61 -4.95
C GLY A 93 14.20 -2.59 -4.52
N LEU A 94 13.51 -3.72 -4.68
CA LEU A 94 12.19 -3.96 -4.13
C LEU A 94 12.31 -4.40 -2.67
N VAL A 95 11.87 -3.57 -1.73
CA VAL A 95 11.95 -3.87 -0.28
C VAL A 95 10.63 -4.41 0.28
N HIS A 96 9.51 -4.12 -0.38
CA HIS A 96 8.21 -4.70 -0.09
C HIS A 96 7.33 -4.70 -1.35
N ARG A 97 6.24 -5.47 -1.34
CA ARG A 97 5.27 -5.55 -2.44
C ARG A 97 3.88 -5.15 -1.98
N LEU A 98 3.09 -4.64 -2.91
CA LEU A 98 1.63 -4.58 -2.83
C LEU A 98 1.03 -5.53 -3.87
N ASP A 99 -0.07 -6.17 -3.54
CA ASP A 99 -0.75 -7.04 -4.51
C ASP A 99 -1.32 -6.24 -5.68
N ARG A 100 -1.58 -6.93 -6.80
CA ARG A 100 -2.06 -6.32 -8.03
C ARG A 100 -3.28 -5.40 -7.82
N PRO A 101 -4.38 -5.82 -7.16
CA PRO A 101 -5.54 -4.95 -6.97
C PRO A 101 -5.34 -3.85 -5.93
N VAL A 102 -4.27 -3.90 -5.14
CA VAL A 102 -4.03 -2.94 -4.06
C VAL A 102 -3.33 -1.71 -4.62
N GLY A 103 -3.96 -0.54 -4.44
CA GLY A 103 -3.33 0.76 -4.67
C GLY A 103 -2.75 1.33 -3.38
N GLY A 104 -1.70 2.14 -3.47
CA GLY A 104 -1.12 2.78 -2.29
C GLY A 104 0.36 3.15 -2.41
N LEU A 105 0.97 3.43 -1.27
CA LEU A 105 2.37 3.82 -1.16
C LEU A 105 3.29 2.62 -1.33
N MET A 106 4.32 2.79 -2.16
CA MET A 106 5.43 1.87 -2.27
C MET A 106 6.75 2.59 -2.10
N VAL A 107 7.69 1.92 -1.44
CA VAL A 107 9.05 2.40 -1.22
C VAL A 107 10.02 1.49 -1.96
N PHE A 108 10.95 2.10 -2.69
CA PHE A 108 12.02 1.43 -3.43
C PHE A 108 13.37 1.96 -2.97
N ALA A 109 14.37 1.08 -2.96
CA ALA A 109 15.73 1.43 -2.60
C ALA A 109 16.58 1.72 -3.85
N LYS A 110 17.14 2.93 -3.96
CA LYS A 110 18.05 3.33 -5.06
C LYS A 110 19.49 2.81 -4.86
N THR A 111 19.81 2.29 -3.68
CA THR A 111 21.13 1.70 -3.38
C THR A 111 20.99 0.39 -2.59
N THR A 112 21.96 -0.52 -2.72
CA THR A 112 21.99 -1.79 -1.97
C THR A 112 22.06 -1.57 -0.45
N LYS A 113 22.80 -0.55 -0.01
CA LYS A 113 22.90 -0.14 1.40
C LYS A 113 21.54 0.30 1.97
N ALA A 114 20.79 1.09 1.21
CA ALA A 114 19.43 1.48 1.59
C ALA A 114 18.48 0.28 1.63
N ALA A 115 18.57 -0.62 0.63
CA ALA A 115 17.76 -1.84 0.59
C ALA A 115 17.97 -2.69 1.85
N SER A 116 19.23 -2.94 2.23
CA SER A 116 19.57 -3.70 3.43
C SER A 116 19.00 -3.07 4.70
N ARG A 117 19.14 -1.75 4.88
CA ARG A 117 18.62 -1.03 6.06
C ARG A 117 17.10 -1.04 6.13
N ILE A 118 16.41 -0.81 5.02
CA ILE A 118 14.94 -0.83 4.99
C ILE A 118 14.42 -2.24 5.24
N CYS A 119 15.03 -3.27 4.63
CA CYS A 119 14.67 -4.67 4.88
C CYS A 119 14.86 -5.04 6.35
N GLU A 120 15.91 -4.56 7.00
CA GLU A 120 16.14 -4.75 8.43
C GLU A 120 15.06 -4.06 9.27
N GLN A 121 14.69 -2.82 8.95
CA GLN A 121 13.59 -2.11 9.62
C GLN A 121 12.24 -2.84 9.46
N ILE A 122 11.96 -3.35 8.26
CA ILE A 122 10.75 -4.16 8.01
C ILE A 122 10.79 -5.45 8.84
N ARG A 123 11.94 -6.13 8.90
CA ARG A 123 12.12 -7.36 9.68
C ARG A 123 11.94 -7.12 11.17
N ASN A 124 12.47 -6.01 11.67
CA ASN A 124 12.39 -5.59 13.07
C ASN A 124 11.05 -4.90 13.41
N ARG A 125 10.09 -4.86 12.47
CA ARG A 125 8.76 -4.24 12.62
C ARG A 125 8.80 -2.77 13.08
N THR A 126 9.86 -2.02 12.73
CA THR A 126 9.95 -0.59 13.03
C THR A 126 9.29 0.31 11.99
N VAL A 127 8.85 -0.27 10.86
CA VAL A 127 8.09 0.41 9.82
C VAL A 127 6.60 0.15 10.02
N GLU A 128 5.85 1.20 10.29
CA GLU A 128 4.39 1.17 10.37
C GLU A 128 3.77 1.37 8.98
N LYS A 129 2.78 0.53 8.65
CA LYS A 129 2.06 0.59 7.37
C LYS A 129 0.57 0.67 7.65
N TYR A 130 -0.04 1.75 7.19
CA TYR A 130 -1.48 1.98 7.36
C TYR A 130 -2.20 1.77 6.03
N TYR A 131 -3.29 1.01 6.09
CA TYR A 131 -4.13 0.71 4.94
C TYR A 131 -5.56 1.13 5.24
N ARG A 132 -6.24 1.68 4.24
CA ARG A 132 -7.69 1.86 4.27
C ARG A 132 -8.32 0.76 3.44
N ALA A 133 -9.30 0.08 4.01
CA ALA A 133 -10.04 -0.98 3.34
C ALA A 133 -11.55 -0.75 3.51
N CYS A 134 -12.31 -1.06 2.47
CA CYS A 134 -13.76 -1.18 2.54
C CYS A 134 -14.08 -2.66 2.72
N VAL A 135 -14.88 -2.97 3.73
CA VAL A 135 -15.19 -4.34 4.16
C VAL A 135 -16.69 -4.57 4.11
N ARG A 136 -17.09 -5.81 3.82
CA ARG A 136 -18.50 -6.20 3.78
C ARG A 136 -18.90 -6.80 5.14
N GLY A 137 -20.03 -6.33 5.68
CA GLY A 137 -20.58 -6.81 6.95
C GLY A 137 -20.42 -5.80 8.06
N GLU A 138 -20.87 -6.17 9.26
CA GLU A 138 -20.68 -5.37 10.46
C GLU A 138 -19.46 -5.89 11.21
N ILE A 139 -18.47 -5.02 11.45
CA ILE A 139 -17.28 -5.38 12.23
C ILE A 139 -17.53 -5.00 13.69
N ARG A 140 -17.43 -5.99 14.57
CA ARG A 140 -17.42 -5.80 16.02
C ARG A 140 -16.31 -6.65 16.64
N PRO A 141 -15.51 -6.11 17.58
CA PRO A 141 -15.48 -4.71 18.06
C PRO A 141 -14.96 -3.71 17.01
N GLU A 142 -15.12 -2.39 17.25
CA GLU A 142 -14.70 -1.35 16.28
C GLU A 142 -13.18 -1.18 16.14
N LYS A 143 -12.42 -1.74 17.08
CA LYS A 143 -10.96 -1.81 17.05
C LYS A 143 -10.52 -3.15 17.62
N GLY A 144 -9.42 -3.69 17.10
CA GLY A 144 -8.88 -4.93 17.62
C GLY A 144 -7.66 -5.42 16.84
N THR A 145 -7.17 -6.57 17.28
CA THR A 145 -6.03 -7.25 16.67
C THR A 145 -6.48 -8.62 16.18
N LEU A 146 -6.25 -8.89 14.89
CA LEU A 146 -6.46 -10.20 14.29
C LEU A 146 -5.12 -10.93 14.24
N LYS A 147 -5.06 -12.13 14.81
CA LYS A 147 -3.89 -13.01 14.77
C LYS A 147 -4.27 -14.31 14.08
N GLY A 148 -3.38 -14.82 13.25
CA GLY A 148 -3.59 -16.10 12.58
C GLY A 148 -2.33 -16.59 11.88
N THR A 149 -2.33 -17.86 11.51
CA THR A 149 -1.24 -18.47 10.76
C THR A 149 -1.61 -18.49 9.29
N ILE A 150 -0.74 -17.95 8.44
CA ILE A 150 -0.92 -17.96 6.99
C ILE A 150 -0.06 -19.08 6.39
N VAL A 151 -0.72 -19.98 5.67
CA VAL A 151 -0.06 -21.04 4.88
C VAL A 151 -0.16 -20.68 3.41
N LYS A 152 0.96 -20.82 2.69
CA LYS A 152 1.00 -20.62 1.25
C LYS A 152 0.67 -21.93 0.54
N ASP A 153 -0.44 -21.94 -0.18
CA ASP A 153 -0.77 -23.00 -1.12
C ASP A 153 0.00 -22.76 -2.42
N THR A 154 1.10 -23.48 -2.58
CA THR A 154 2.02 -23.37 -3.73
C THR A 154 1.37 -23.84 -5.03
N SER A 155 0.40 -24.77 -4.97
CA SER A 155 -0.28 -25.30 -6.15
C SER A 155 -1.21 -24.27 -6.79
N LEU A 156 -1.87 -23.45 -5.97
CA LEU A 156 -2.82 -22.43 -6.42
C LEU A 156 -2.27 -20.99 -6.32
N ASN A 157 -1.02 -20.82 -5.90
CA ASN A 157 -0.40 -19.51 -5.63
C ASN A 157 -1.27 -18.61 -4.73
N ARG A 158 -1.90 -19.20 -3.71
CA ARG A 158 -2.80 -18.50 -2.78
C ARG A 158 -2.29 -18.61 -1.36
N ALA A 159 -2.56 -17.59 -0.55
CA ALA A 159 -2.37 -17.64 0.89
C ALA A 159 -3.72 -17.93 1.56
N ARG A 160 -3.74 -18.78 2.57
CA ARG A 160 -4.93 -19.09 3.37
C ARG A 160 -4.61 -18.95 4.84
N LEU A 161 -5.57 -18.46 5.61
CA LEU A 161 -5.53 -18.51 7.07
C LEU A 161 -5.85 -19.94 7.53
N THR A 162 -5.11 -20.43 8.51
CA THR A 162 -5.35 -21.71 9.18
C THR A 162 -5.31 -21.51 10.69
N ASP A 163 -6.21 -22.20 11.38
CA ASP A 163 -6.23 -22.29 12.85
C ASP A 163 -5.42 -23.50 13.35
N ASN A 164 -4.97 -24.37 12.44
CA ASN A 164 -4.18 -25.56 12.78
C ASN A 164 -2.69 -25.21 12.87
N LEU A 165 -2.21 -25.06 14.10
CA LEU A 165 -0.81 -24.78 14.44
C LEU A 165 0.18 -25.91 14.05
N THR A 166 -0.31 -27.05 13.59
CA THR A 166 0.49 -28.21 13.16
C THR A 166 1.02 -28.11 11.73
N ASP A 167 0.59 -27.14 10.93
CA ASP A 167 1.19 -26.86 9.63
C ASP A 167 2.59 -26.24 9.83
N LYS A 168 3.62 -27.09 9.81
CA LYS A 168 5.04 -26.73 10.03
C LYS A 168 5.57 -25.64 9.10
N ASP A 169 4.84 -25.31 8.03
CA ASP A 169 5.21 -24.31 7.02
C ASP A 169 4.42 -22.99 7.12
N GLY A 170 3.56 -22.85 8.12
CA GLY A 170 2.77 -21.63 8.36
C GLY A 170 3.62 -20.46 8.87
N LYS A 171 3.25 -19.23 8.48
CA LYS A 171 3.83 -18.00 9.02
C LYS A 171 2.81 -17.25 9.86
N GLU A 172 3.20 -16.88 11.07
CA GLU A 172 2.37 -16.04 11.92
C GLU A 172 2.17 -14.65 11.29
N ALA A 173 0.92 -14.19 11.32
CA ALA A 173 0.52 -12.87 10.88
C ALA A 173 -0.36 -12.20 11.94
N GLU A 174 -0.16 -10.91 12.09
CA GLU A 174 -0.89 -10.06 13.02
C GLU A 174 -1.30 -8.77 12.29
N LEU A 175 -2.56 -8.36 12.47
CA LEU A 175 -3.14 -7.18 11.85
C LEU A 175 -3.97 -6.43 12.89
N ASP A 176 -3.58 -5.19 13.17
CA ASP A 176 -4.40 -4.25 13.92
C ASP A 176 -5.37 -3.53 13.00
N TYR A 177 -6.62 -3.36 13.45
CA TYR A 177 -7.64 -2.63 12.72
C TYR A 177 -8.40 -1.65 13.63
N GLN A 178 -8.92 -0.59 13.00
CA GLN A 178 -9.79 0.39 13.61
C GLN A 178 -10.78 0.88 12.53
N LEU A 179 -12.08 0.91 12.86
CA LEU A 179 -13.11 1.51 12.01
C LEU A 179 -12.95 3.05 11.99
N VAL A 180 -13.16 3.64 10.82
CA VAL A 180 -13.01 5.08 10.53
C VAL A 180 -14.31 5.65 10.00
#